data_AF-A0A0J6EUZ8-F1
#
_entry.id   AF-A0A0J6EUZ8-F1
#
_cell.length_a   1.000
_cell.length_b   1.000
_cell.length_c   1.000
_cell.angle_alpha   90.00
_cell.angle_beta   90.00
_cell.angle_gamma   90.00
#
_symmetry.space_group_name_H-M   'P 1'
#
loop_
_entity.id
_entity.type
_entity.pdbx_description
1 polymer ?
#
loop_
_entity_poly.entity_id
_entity_poly.type
_entity_poly.pdbx_seq_one_letter_code
_entity_poly.pdbx_strand_id
1 'polypeptide(L)'
;MNTVDIGQKYKRIVEYLWDPEPKNDDDIIEPVWCLGKEYKTSIPRDSEGAEAPESCNMPGMPFLSPMNQMSLSSRDTQAALSKPATPPHQLGIQRSKSREWPTSFLDDFESKFWFTYRSNFPAIPKSRDPDTPLALTLSVRLRSQFLDTHGFTADTGWGCMIRSGQSLLANALSILNLGRDWRRGSKIKEECELLSLFADNPQAPFSIHRFVDYGASACGKHPGEWFGPSATARCIEALSNECKHTDLNVYVMSDGSDVHEDQFRQIAGPDGIRPTLILLGVRLGIESVTPVYWEALRAIIRYPQSVGIAGGRPSSSLYFIGVQGPYFFYLDPHHTRPAVSWNPDSTLSPENLDTYHTRRLRRLHIREMDPSMLIGFLIKDDDDWKDWKRRLRSVTGNPIIHIFDLERPNFGRHLEREEAVDEVEALDDDSN
;
A
#
# COMPACT_ATOMS: atom_id res chain seq x y z
N MET A 1 -27.02 -12.09 -27.34
CA MET A 1 -27.16 -10.79 -26.62
C MET A 1 -26.96 -11.10 -25.14
N ASN A 2 -25.76 -10.86 -24.64
CA ASN A 2 -25.32 -11.29 -23.30
C ASN A 2 -25.78 -10.28 -22.25
N THR A 3 -26.90 -10.56 -21.60
CA THR A 3 -27.45 -9.77 -20.49
C THR A 3 -26.68 -9.93 -19.17
N VAL A 4 -25.72 -10.86 -19.09
CA VAL A 4 -24.96 -11.19 -17.86
C VAL A 4 -23.73 -10.28 -17.64
N ASP A 5 -23.20 -9.63 -18.68
CA ASP A 5 -21.92 -8.87 -18.59
C ASP A 5 -22.13 -7.35 -18.33
N ILE A 6 -23.36 -6.86 -18.49
CA ILE A 6 -23.69 -5.44 -18.30
C ILE A 6 -23.83 -5.13 -16.80
N GLY A 7 -24.45 -6.02 -16.02
CA GLY A 7 -24.68 -5.80 -14.59
C GLY A 7 -23.40 -5.68 -13.76
N GLN A 8 -22.37 -6.50 -14.03
CA GLN A 8 -21.07 -6.41 -13.33
C GLN A 8 -20.29 -5.15 -13.71
N LYS A 9 -20.33 -4.74 -14.99
CA LYS A 9 -19.69 -3.49 -15.44
C LYS A 9 -20.37 -2.26 -14.85
N TYR A 10 -21.70 -2.23 -14.79
CA TYR A 10 -22.46 -1.15 -14.15
C TYR A 10 -22.21 -1.10 -12.64
N LYS A 11 -22.16 -2.25 -11.95
CA LYS A 11 -21.82 -2.31 -10.52
C LYS A 11 -20.41 -1.77 -10.25
N ARG A 12 -19.41 -2.16 -11.06
CA ARG A 12 -18.05 -1.61 -10.97
C ARG A 12 -17.96 -0.12 -11.24
N ILE A 13 -18.74 0.41 -12.19
CA ILE A 13 -18.77 1.86 -12.47
C ILE A 13 -19.42 2.63 -11.32
N VAL A 14 -20.48 2.08 -10.70
CA VAL A 14 -21.12 2.68 -9.53
C VAL A 14 -20.23 2.60 -8.29
N GLU A 15 -19.54 1.48 -8.05
CA GLU A 15 -18.52 1.34 -7.00
C GLU A 15 -17.28 2.22 -7.25
N TYR A 16 -16.93 2.48 -8.50
CA TYR A 16 -15.87 3.43 -8.85
C TYR A 16 -16.29 4.89 -8.58
N LEU A 17 -17.56 5.24 -8.80
CA LEU A 17 -18.11 6.56 -8.43
C LEU A 17 -18.40 6.68 -6.93
N TRP A 18 -18.64 5.56 -6.25
CA TRP A 18 -19.00 5.46 -4.85
C TRP A 18 -18.15 4.37 -4.19
N ASP A 19 -16.93 4.74 -3.80
CA ASP A 19 -15.97 3.89 -3.08
C ASP A 19 -16.04 4.19 -1.57
N PRO A 20 -16.99 3.58 -0.81
CA PRO A 20 -17.13 3.81 0.61
C PRO A 20 -15.91 3.28 1.36
N GLU A 21 -15.47 3.99 2.40
CA GLU A 21 -14.38 3.50 3.22
C GLU A 21 -14.71 2.14 3.85
N PRO A 22 -13.76 1.20 3.86
CA PRO A 22 -13.98 -0.11 4.43
C PRO A 22 -14.22 0.00 5.92
N LYS A 23 -15.22 -0.75 6.39
CA LYS A 23 -15.49 -0.92 7.81
C LYS A 23 -14.73 -2.14 8.31
N ASN A 24 -14.40 -2.13 9.60
CA ASN A 24 -13.89 -3.32 10.26
C ASN A 24 -15.09 -4.26 10.47
N ASP A 25 -15.30 -5.15 9.49
CA ASP A 25 -16.47 -6.01 9.40
C ASP A 25 -16.48 -7.04 10.54
N ASP A 26 -17.65 -7.29 11.13
CA ASP A 26 -17.80 -8.21 12.25
C ASP A 26 -17.46 -9.68 11.90
N ASP A 27 -17.58 -10.03 10.62
CA ASP A 27 -17.34 -11.39 10.11
C ASP A 27 -15.84 -11.71 9.97
N ILE A 28 -14.95 -10.71 10.02
CA ILE A 28 -13.50 -10.90 9.86
C ILE A 28 -12.82 -10.70 11.22
N ILE A 29 -12.61 -11.81 11.92
CA ILE A 29 -12.00 -11.84 13.26
C ILE A 29 -10.46 -11.76 13.18
N GLU A 30 -9.88 -11.95 11.99
CA GLU A 30 -8.44 -11.86 11.79
C GLU A 30 -7.88 -10.47 12.14
N PRO A 31 -6.66 -10.41 12.73
CA PRO A 31 -5.97 -9.14 12.95
C PRO A 31 -5.66 -8.47 11.60
N VAL A 32 -5.63 -7.14 11.61
CA VAL A 32 -5.19 -6.36 10.45
C VAL A 32 -3.69 -6.16 10.54
N TRP A 33 -3.01 -6.32 9.41
CA TRP A 33 -1.56 -6.16 9.30
C TRP A 33 -1.23 -4.94 8.44
N CYS A 34 -0.18 -4.23 8.79
CA CYS A 34 0.47 -3.23 7.93
C CYS A 34 1.97 -3.53 7.92
N LEU A 35 2.56 -3.77 6.74
CA LEU A 35 4.00 -4.01 6.55
C LEU A 35 4.68 -4.74 7.72
N GLY A 36 4.27 -5.99 7.97
CA GLY A 36 4.84 -6.84 9.01
C GLY A 36 4.38 -6.60 10.45
N LYS A 37 3.60 -5.55 10.74
CA LYS A 37 3.09 -5.23 12.08
C LYS A 37 1.63 -5.65 12.22
N GLU A 38 1.34 -6.41 13.26
CA GLU A 38 0.01 -6.92 13.60
C GLU A 38 -0.77 -5.94 14.48
N TYR A 39 -2.06 -5.78 14.20
CA TYR A 39 -3.00 -5.03 15.01
C TYR A 39 -4.25 -5.86 15.28
N LYS A 40 -4.48 -6.17 16.55
CA LYS A 40 -5.64 -6.93 17.01
C LYS A 40 -6.90 -6.09 16.88
N THR A 41 -7.90 -6.62 16.19
CA THR A 41 -9.25 -6.04 16.15
C THR A 41 -9.98 -6.42 17.44
N SER A 42 -10.62 -5.45 18.10
CA SER A 42 -11.30 -5.69 19.37
C SER A 42 -12.44 -6.69 19.19
N ILE A 43 -12.42 -7.80 19.92
CA ILE A 43 -13.57 -8.70 20.08
C ILE A 43 -14.55 -7.98 21.02
N PRO A 44 -15.86 -7.87 20.69
CA PRO A 44 -16.85 -7.44 21.66
C PRO A 44 -16.74 -8.35 22.87
N ARG A 45 -16.32 -7.80 24.01
CA ARG A 45 -16.56 -8.48 25.27
C ARG A 45 -18.07 -8.48 25.42
N ASP A 46 -18.70 -9.64 25.26
CA ASP A 46 -19.97 -9.85 25.93
C ASP A 46 -19.70 -9.56 27.40
N SER A 47 -20.40 -8.55 27.92
CA SER A 47 -20.37 -8.19 29.32
C SER A 47 -21.00 -9.33 30.12
N GLU A 48 -20.22 -10.37 30.40
CA GLU A 48 -20.46 -11.26 31.52
C GLU A 48 -20.26 -10.46 32.82
N GLY A 49 -21.20 -10.68 33.74
CA GLY A 49 -21.53 -9.77 34.83
C GLY A 49 -20.34 -9.36 35.70
N ALA A 50 -20.27 -8.05 35.96
CA ALA A 50 -19.54 -7.55 37.11
C ALA A 50 -20.31 -7.98 38.38
N GLU A 51 -20.00 -9.17 38.90
CA GLU A 51 -20.18 -9.43 40.32
C GLU A 51 -19.21 -8.50 41.06
N ALA A 52 -19.79 -7.59 41.85
CA ALA A 52 -19.06 -6.72 42.75
C ALA A 52 -18.34 -7.57 43.80
N PRO A 53 -17.03 -7.35 44.08
CA PRO A 53 -16.43 -7.97 45.24
C PRO A 53 -16.93 -7.24 46.49
N GLU A 54 -17.50 -8.04 47.40
CA GLU A 54 -17.94 -7.65 48.73
C GLU A 54 -16.81 -6.99 49.54
N SER A 55 -17.25 -6.06 50.38
CA SER A 55 -16.47 -5.27 51.32
C SER A 55 -15.71 -6.11 52.36
N CYS A 56 -14.43 -5.78 52.58
CA CYS A 56 -13.70 -6.18 53.79
C CYS A 56 -13.44 -4.96 54.69
N ASN A 57 -13.92 -5.10 55.93
CA ASN A 57 -13.89 -4.16 57.05
C ASN A 57 -12.50 -3.63 57.41
N MET A 58 -12.44 -2.35 57.84
CA MET A 58 -11.45 -1.85 58.79
C MET A 58 -12.17 -1.04 59.91
N PRO A 59 -11.75 -1.15 61.18
CA PRO A 59 -12.40 -0.47 62.30
C PRO A 59 -11.70 0.85 62.68
N GLY A 60 -12.48 1.81 63.22
CA GLY A 60 -11.99 2.69 64.30
C GLY A 60 -12.04 4.21 64.13
N MET A 61 -13.24 4.82 64.38
CA MET A 61 -13.52 5.99 65.25
C MET A 61 -12.92 7.40 64.94
N PRO A 62 -13.50 8.51 65.46
CA PRO A 62 -14.91 8.92 65.36
C PRO A 62 -15.11 10.44 65.05
N PHE A 63 -16.34 10.77 64.61
CA PHE A 63 -17.13 11.99 64.89
C PHE A 63 -16.48 13.38 64.84
N LEU A 64 -17.06 14.25 64.00
CA LEU A 64 -17.91 15.38 64.47
C LEU A 64 -18.63 16.03 63.26
N SER A 65 -19.96 15.96 63.28
CA SER A 65 -20.90 16.93 62.67
C SER A 65 -21.35 17.87 63.82
N PRO A 66 -22.03 19.03 63.60
CA PRO A 66 -23.03 19.21 62.54
C PRO A 66 -23.28 20.63 61.99
N MET A 67 -24.19 20.66 61.01
CA MET A 67 -25.42 21.47 60.97
C MET A 67 -25.52 22.65 60.01
N ASN A 68 -26.72 22.66 59.40
CA ASN A 68 -27.48 23.79 58.83
C ASN A 68 -27.04 24.31 57.45
N GLN A 69 -27.93 24.59 56.49
CA GLN A 69 -29.39 24.71 56.52
C GLN A 69 -29.93 24.65 55.09
N MET A 70 -31.14 24.11 54.94
CA MET A 70 -32.01 24.31 53.78
C MET A 70 -32.39 25.78 53.64
N SER A 71 -32.57 26.26 52.40
CA SER A 71 -33.79 27.01 52.05
C SER A 71 -34.02 27.07 50.53
N LEU A 72 -35.24 26.65 50.17
CA LEU A 72 -36.01 26.99 48.96
C LEU A 72 -36.07 28.52 48.77
N SER A 73 -36.39 29.15 47.64
CA SER A 73 -37.37 28.94 46.57
C SER A 73 -36.99 29.92 45.42
N SER A 74 -37.45 29.82 44.17
CA SER A 74 -38.78 30.27 43.75
C SER A 74 -38.94 30.03 42.24
N ARG A 75 -40.21 29.82 41.87
CA ARG A 75 -40.77 29.53 40.55
C ARG A 75 -40.61 30.69 39.57
N ASP A 76 -40.57 30.39 38.29
CA ASP A 76 -41.53 30.99 37.36
C ASP A 76 -41.88 30.06 36.20
N THR A 77 -43.17 30.12 35.85
CA THR A 77 -43.91 29.18 35.00
C THR A 77 -44.34 29.94 33.76
N GLN A 78 -44.08 29.43 32.55
CA GLN A 78 -44.91 29.78 31.40
C GLN A 78 -45.23 28.56 30.53
N ALA A 79 -46.54 28.45 30.29
CA ALA A 79 -47.30 27.43 29.59
C ALA A 79 -47.07 27.53 28.06
N ALA A 80 -46.81 26.41 27.37
CA ALA A 80 -47.78 25.53 26.71
C ALA A 80 -48.28 26.03 25.34
N LEU A 81 -47.92 25.27 24.29
CA LEU A 81 -48.66 25.15 23.04
C LEU A 81 -48.55 23.70 22.57
N SER A 82 -49.70 23.04 22.53
CA SER A 82 -49.90 21.60 22.27
C SER A 82 -50.41 21.34 20.85
N LYS A 83 -49.97 20.24 20.23
CA LYS A 83 -50.71 19.21 19.44
C LYS A 83 -49.79 18.56 18.38
N PRO A 84 -50.10 17.36 17.85
CA PRO A 84 -50.45 16.10 18.51
C PRO A 84 -49.48 14.96 18.10
N ALA A 85 -49.50 13.86 18.85
CA ALA A 85 -48.65 12.69 18.64
C ALA A 85 -49.09 11.83 17.44
N THR A 86 -48.13 11.44 16.60
CA THR A 86 -48.24 10.36 15.61
C THR A 86 -47.09 9.38 15.90
N PRO A 87 -47.32 8.08 16.13
CA PRO A 87 -46.24 7.14 16.43
C PRO A 87 -45.52 6.76 15.14
N PRO A 88 -44.20 7.01 14.98
CA PRO A 88 -43.47 6.38 13.91
C PRO A 88 -43.16 4.95 14.34
N HIS A 89 -43.76 4.01 13.60
CA HIS A 89 -43.30 2.63 13.45
C HIS A 89 -41.77 2.55 13.61
N GLN A 90 -41.31 1.86 14.66
CA GLN A 90 -39.94 1.37 14.72
C GLN A 90 -39.77 0.32 13.62
N LEU A 91 -39.42 0.76 12.41
CA LEU A 91 -38.60 -0.05 11.53
C LEU A 91 -37.23 -0.11 12.20
N GLY A 92 -37.01 -1.18 12.96
CA GLY A 92 -35.71 -1.53 13.51
C GLY A 92 -34.73 -1.75 12.36
N ILE A 93 -34.08 -0.66 11.92
CA ILE A 93 -32.81 -0.77 11.23
C ILE A 93 -31.85 -1.29 12.30
N GLN A 94 -31.60 -2.59 12.29
CA GLN A 94 -30.43 -3.16 12.94
C GLN A 94 -29.22 -2.46 12.34
N ARG A 95 -28.74 -1.39 12.99
CA ARG A 95 -27.40 -0.87 12.75
C ARG A 95 -26.46 -1.99 13.17
N SER A 96 -25.89 -2.71 12.20
CA SER A 96 -24.72 -3.53 12.48
C SER A 96 -23.70 -2.61 13.16
N LYS A 97 -23.29 -2.98 14.37
CA LYS A 97 -22.28 -2.23 15.13
C LYS A 97 -20.92 -2.54 14.51
N SER A 98 -20.64 -1.98 13.34
CA SER A 98 -19.32 -2.10 12.71
C SER A 98 -18.24 -1.70 13.71
N ARG A 99 -17.23 -2.55 13.90
CA ARG A 99 -16.11 -2.24 14.77
C ARG A 99 -15.35 -1.03 14.23
N GLU A 100 -14.76 -0.26 15.12
CA GLU A 100 -13.80 0.75 14.72
C GLU A 100 -12.46 0.07 14.39
N TRP A 101 -11.69 0.66 13.49
CA TRP A 101 -10.31 0.23 13.24
C TRP A 101 -9.43 0.57 14.45
N PRO A 102 -8.47 -0.29 14.84
CA PRO A 102 -7.53 0.06 15.90
C PRO A 102 -6.82 1.39 15.57
N THR A 103 -6.83 2.37 16.48
CA THR A 103 -6.23 3.69 16.25
C THR A 103 -4.75 3.56 15.87
N SER A 104 -4.02 2.65 16.52
CA SER A 104 -2.62 2.37 16.20
C SER A 104 -2.37 1.83 14.78
N PHE A 105 -3.35 1.13 14.20
CA PHE A 105 -3.30 0.71 12.80
C PHE A 105 -3.51 1.90 11.87
N LEU A 106 -4.50 2.74 12.15
CA LEU A 106 -4.77 3.94 11.35
C LEU A 106 -3.58 4.91 11.38
N ASP A 107 -2.96 5.11 12.53
CA ASP A 107 -1.78 5.97 12.68
C ASP A 107 -0.59 5.40 11.89
N ASP A 108 -0.43 4.07 11.88
CA ASP A 108 0.60 3.42 11.07
C ASP A 108 0.36 3.56 9.57
N PHE A 109 -0.88 3.30 9.13
CA PHE A 109 -1.30 3.41 7.74
C PHE A 109 -1.12 4.84 7.22
N GLU A 110 -1.60 5.84 7.97
CA GLU A 110 -1.48 7.26 7.62
C GLU A 110 -0.03 7.73 7.54
N SER A 111 0.85 7.14 8.34
CA SER A 111 2.28 7.48 8.33
C SER A 111 3.01 6.99 7.07
N LYS A 112 2.40 6.11 6.25
CA LYS A 112 3.07 5.62 5.03
C LYS A 112 3.10 6.70 3.96
N PHE A 113 4.23 6.82 3.29
CA PHE A 113 4.40 7.78 2.20
C PHE A 113 3.54 7.37 1.00
N TRP A 114 2.75 8.30 0.52
CA TRP A 114 1.78 8.14 -0.55
C TRP A 114 2.06 9.14 -1.67
N PHE A 115 2.66 8.65 -2.76
CA PHE A 115 2.87 9.45 -3.96
C PHE A 115 1.67 9.31 -4.89
N THR A 116 1.12 10.44 -5.30
CA THR A 116 0.02 10.51 -6.27
C THR A 116 0.47 11.22 -7.54
N TYR A 117 -0.40 11.22 -8.54
CA TYR A 117 -0.24 12.10 -9.69
C TYR A 117 0.00 13.54 -9.27
N ARG A 118 0.86 14.21 -10.03
CA ARG A 118 1.19 15.62 -9.87
C ARG A 118 0.97 16.39 -11.17
N SER A 119 0.77 17.68 -11.04
CA SER A 119 0.65 18.64 -12.15
C SER A 119 1.49 19.88 -11.86
N ASN A 120 1.80 20.68 -12.88
CA ASN A 120 2.60 21.89 -12.78
C ASN A 120 4.05 21.66 -12.32
N PHE A 121 4.60 20.47 -12.53
CA PHE A 121 6.04 20.24 -12.38
C PHE A 121 6.82 20.71 -13.63
N PRO A 122 8.15 20.95 -13.55
CA PRO A 122 8.97 21.32 -14.71
C PRO A 122 8.79 20.34 -15.87
N ALA A 123 8.69 20.83 -17.10
CA ALA A 123 8.30 19.99 -18.23
C ALA A 123 9.28 18.82 -18.48
N ILE A 124 8.73 17.62 -18.64
CA ILE A 124 9.43 16.46 -19.19
C ILE A 124 9.31 16.51 -20.72
N PRO A 125 10.43 16.59 -21.47
CA PRO A 125 10.38 16.64 -22.93
C PRO A 125 9.69 15.41 -23.53
N LYS A 126 8.92 15.58 -24.62
CA LYS A 126 8.38 14.45 -25.39
C LYS A 126 9.51 13.74 -26.13
N SER A 127 9.35 12.43 -26.37
CA SER A 127 10.25 11.69 -27.25
C SER A 127 10.20 12.26 -28.67
N ARG A 128 11.35 12.27 -29.36
CA ARG A 128 11.47 12.64 -30.78
C ARG A 128 11.23 11.46 -31.72
N ASP A 129 10.94 10.29 -31.16
CA ASP A 129 10.69 9.07 -31.93
C ASP A 129 9.31 9.12 -32.62
N PRO A 130 9.24 8.91 -33.96
CA PRO A 130 8.00 8.95 -34.72
C PRO A 130 6.95 7.91 -34.29
N ASP A 131 7.33 6.80 -33.64
CA ASP A 131 6.39 5.73 -33.23
C ASP A 131 5.73 5.99 -31.86
N THR A 132 6.21 7.00 -31.11
CA THR A 132 5.71 7.36 -29.77
C THR A 132 4.19 7.55 -29.66
N PRO A 133 3.47 8.17 -30.62
CA PRO A 133 2.02 8.38 -30.51
C PRO A 133 1.22 7.09 -30.38
N LEU A 134 1.74 5.97 -30.87
CA LEU A 134 1.12 4.64 -30.80
C LEU A 134 1.40 3.90 -29.50
N ALA A 135 2.29 4.41 -28.64
CA ALA A 135 2.63 3.81 -27.35
C ALA A 135 2.04 4.57 -26.14
N LEU A 136 1.57 5.80 -26.35
CA LEU A 136 0.89 6.60 -25.32
C LEU A 136 -0.37 5.90 -24.78
N THR A 137 -0.69 6.10 -23.49
CA THR A 137 -1.96 5.62 -22.94
C THR A 137 -3.17 6.34 -23.58
N LEU A 138 -4.34 5.70 -23.62
CA LEU A 138 -5.54 6.26 -24.26
C LEU A 138 -5.89 7.65 -23.71
N SER A 139 -5.87 7.78 -22.38
CA SER A 139 -6.15 9.03 -21.67
C SER A 139 -5.16 10.14 -22.03
N VAL A 140 -3.88 9.78 -22.25
CA VAL A 140 -2.85 10.73 -22.66
C VAL A 140 -3.02 11.13 -24.11
N ARG A 141 -3.31 10.18 -25.02
CA ARG A 141 -3.59 10.51 -26.43
C ARG A 141 -4.73 11.51 -26.56
N LEU A 142 -5.83 11.27 -25.85
CA LEU A 142 -6.99 12.15 -25.90
C LEU A 142 -6.66 13.57 -25.41
N ARG A 143 -5.92 13.72 -24.30
CA ARG A 143 -5.50 15.04 -23.79
C ARG A 143 -4.46 15.74 -24.67
N SER A 144 -3.56 14.98 -25.29
CA SER A 144 -2.51 15.52 -26.15
C SER A 144 -3.04 16.21 -27.41
N GLN A 145 -4.28 15.95 -27.79
CA GLN A 145 -4.96 16.64 -28.90
C GLN A 145 -5.37 18.09 -28.55
N PHE A 146 -5.42 18.44 -27.25
CA PHE A 146 -5.95 19.72 -26.76
C PHE A 146 -4.93 20.57 -25.98
N LEU A 147 -3.73 20.06 -25.69
CA LEU A 147 -2.72 20.71 -24.84
C LEU A 147 -1.34 20.78 -25.51
N ASP A 148 -0.62 21.84 -25.15
CA ASP A 148 0.58 22.43 -25.77
C ASP A 148 1.71 21.46 -26.18
N THR A 149 2.48 21.88 -27.18
CA THR A 149 3.42 21.07 -27.98
C THR A 149 4.76 20.76 -27.30
N HIS A 150 5.03 21.29 -26.11
CA HIS A 150 6.40 21.37 -25.55
C HIS A 150 6.83 20.32 -24.52
N GLY A 151 5.93 19.46 -23.99
CA GLY A 151 6.31 18.44 -23.00
C GLY A 151 5.16 18.00 -22.11
N PHE A 152 5.45 17.18 -21.10
CA PHE A 152 4.52 16.81 -20.03
C PHE A 152 4.82 17.60 -18.77
N THR A 153 3.82 18.32 -18.25
CA THR A 153 3.86 19.00 -16.94
C THR A 153 2.95 18.33 -15.91
N ALA A 154 2.35 17.19 -16.28
CA ALA A 154 1.54 16.36 -15.41
C ALA A 154 1.68 14.89 -15.79
N ASP A 155 1.65 14.00 -14.80
CA ASP A 155 1.77 12.55 -15.00
C ASP A 155 0.43 11.80 -14.92
N THR A 156 -0.65 12.56 -14.86
CA THR A 156 -2.01 12.03 -14.78
C THR A 156 -2.27 11.06 -15.95
N GLY A 157 -2.71 9.85 -15.63
CA GLY A 157 -3.09 8.83 -16.61
C GLY A 157 -1.94 8.05 -17.26
N TRP A 158 -0.70 8.23 -16.81
CA TRP A 158 0.43 7.40 -17.28
C TRP A 158 1.47 7.10 -16.20
N GLY A 159 1.68 8.00 -15.23
CA GLY A 159 2.70 7.85 -14.19
C GLY A 159 2.37 6.89 -13.04
N CYS A 160 1.26 6.16 -13.05
CA CYS A 160 0.74 5.49 -11.84
C CYS A 160 1.72 4.46 -11.28
N MET A 161 2.35 3.67 -12.14
CA MET A 161 3.31 2.66 -11.69
C MET A 161 4.59 3.29 -11.14
N ILE A 162 5.03 4.42 -11.72
CA ILE A 162 6.15 5.20 -11.18
C ILE A 162 5.80 5.69 -9.77
N ARG A 163 4.60 6.24 -9.54
CA ARG A 163 4.15 6.70 -8.22
C ARG A 163 4.03 5.56 -7.20
N SER A 164 3.53 4.40 -7.59
CA SER A 164 3.51 3.21 -6.74
C SER A 164 4.92 2.73 -6.40
N GLY A 165 5.85 2.75 -7.36
CA GLY A 165 7.26 2.45 -7.14
C GLY A 165 7.97 3.45 -6.23
N GLN A 166 7.71 4.74 -6.40
CA GLN A 166 8.19 5.81 -5.50
C GLN A 166 7.66 5.59 -4.09
N SER A 167 6.38 5.23 -3.93
CA SER A 167 5.80 4.92 -2.62
C SER A 167 6.48 3.72 -1.98
N LEU A 168 6.73 2.64 -2.73
CA LEU A 168 7.47 1.47 -2.25
C LEU A 168 8.89 1.84 -1.79
N LEU A 169 9.65 2.54 -2.62
CA LEU A 169 11.03 2.95 -2.29
C LEU A 169 11.08 3.90 -1.10
N ALA A 170 10.22 4.92 -1.07
CA ALA A 170 10.18 5.88 0.03
C ALA A 170 9.82 5.23 1.37
N ASN A 171 8.89 4.25 1.38
CA ASN A 171 8.58 3.52 2.60
C ASN A 171 9.71 2.57 3.01
N ALA A 172 10.48 2.00 2.07
CA ALA A 172 11.71 1.27 2.39
C ALA A 172 12.75 2.18 3.07
N LEU A 173 13.00 3.37 2.51
CA LEU A 173 13.88 4.38 3.10
C LEU A 173 13.35 4.90 4.45
N SER A 174 12.03 5.03 4.60
CA SER A 174 11.39 5.41 5.87
C SER A 174 11.69 4.39 6.96
N ILE A 175 11.53 3.10 6.65
CA ILE A 175 11.82 2.00 7.58
C ILE A 175 13.31 1.99 7.95
N LEU A 176 14.19 2.25 6.99
CA LEU A 176 15.63 2.30 7.20
C LEU A 176 16.06 3.49 8.08
N ASN A 177 15.61 4.70 7.74
CA ASN A 177 16.13 5.94 8.30
C ASN A 177 15.34 6.42 9.53
N LEU A 178 14.02 6.22 9.53
CA LEU A 178 13.14 6.67 10.61
C LEU A 178 12.79 5.55 11.58
N GLY A 179 12.85 4.29 11.11
CA GLY A 179 12.50 3.07 11.84
C GLY A 179 11.06 2.63 11.55
N ARG A 180 10.80 1.31 11.57
CA ARG A 180 9.45 0.75 11.31
C ARG A 180 8.37 1.30 12.26
N ASP A 181 8.73 1.61 13.50
CA ASP A 181 7.80 2.15 14.50
C ASP A 181 7.56 3.66 14.39
N TRP A 182 8.25 4.36 13.48
CA TRP A 182 8.02 5.78 13.26
C TRP A 182 6.56 6.07 12.85
N ARG A 183 6.05 7.20 13.31
CA ARG A 183 4.72 7.73 12.98
C ARG A 183 4.82 9.20 12.63
N ARG A 184 3.94 9.64 11.73
CA ARG A 184 3.82 11.04 11.29
C ARG A 184 3.65 11.98 12.49
N GLY A 185 4.21 13.18 12.38
CA GLY A 185 4.23 14.18 13.46
C GLY A 185 5.45 14.07 14.38
N SER A 186 6.33 13.08 14.15
CA SER A 186 7.65 13.00 14.75
C SER A 186 8.73 13.03 13.66
N LYS A 187 9.96 13.44 13.99
CA LYS A 187 11.09 13.51 13.03
C LYS A 187 10.76 14.28 11.73
N ILE A 188 10.06 15.42 11.86
CA ILE A 188 9.54 16.21 10.72
C ILE A 188 10.67 16.64 9.78
N LYS A 189 11.85 16.93 10.31
CA LYS A 189 13.00 17.34 9.50
C LYS A 189 13.46 16.19 8.61
N GLU A 190 13.65 15.02 9.19
CA GLU A 190 14.09 13.81 8.50
C GLU A 190 13.02 13.31 7.51
N GLU A 191 11.74 13.47 7.84
CA GLU A 191 10.60 13.24 6.94
C GLU A 191 10.65 14.16 5.71
N CYS A 192 10.90 15.46 5.89
CA CYS A 192 11.07 16.41 4.79
C CYS A 192 12.32 16.10 3.95
N GLU A 193 13.45 15.77 4.59
CA GLU A 193 14.70 15.40 3.92
C GLU A 193 14.48 14.17 3.02
N LEU A 194 13.79 13.14 3.50
CA LEU A 194 13.43 11.96 2.71
C LEU A 194 12.50 12.34 1.55
N LEU A 195 11.43 13.11 1.80
CA LEU A 195 10.49 13.52 0.75
C LEU A 195 11.16 14.38 -0.35
N SER A 196 12.18 15.16 0.01
CA SER A 196 12.94 15.99 -0.94
C SER A 196 13.61 15.16 -2.04
N LEU A 197 13.94 13.89 -1.74
CA LEU A 197 14.53 12.96 -2.70
C LEU A 197 13.56 12.58 -3.84
N PHE A 198 12.25 12.73 -3.60
CA PHE A 198 11.17 12.32 -4.51
C PHE A 198 10.39 13.50 -5.10
N ALA A 199 10.81 14.73 -4.83
CA ALA A 199 10.14 15.91 -5.36
C ALA A 199 10.03 15.86 -6.89
N ASP A 200 8.98 16.45 -7.45
CA ASP A 200 8.75 16.51 -8.90
C ASP A 200 9.66 17.56 -9.57
N ASN A 201 10.97 17.42 -9.40
CA ASN A 201 12.00 18.29 -9.93
C ASN A 201 13.14 17.42 -10.51
N PRO A 202 13.68 17.74 -11.70
CA PRO A 202 14.79 16.98 -12.31
C PRO A 202 16.02 16.78 -11.41
N GLN A 203 16.25 17.67 -10.44
CA GLN A 203 17.39 17.60 -9.52
C GLN A 203 17.18 16.60 -8.38
N ALA A 204 15.93 16.23 -8.06
CA ALA A 204 15.65 15.24 -7.03
C ALA A 204 15.92 13.81 -7.57
N PRO A 205 16.70 12.98 -6.86
CA PRO A 205 17.26 11.72 -7.38
C PRO A 205 16.21 10.68 -7.77
N PHE A 206 15.08 10.64 -7.06
CA PHE A 206 13.98 9.71 -7.30
C PHE A 206 12.75 10.40 -7.89
N SER A 207 12.91 11.58 -8.49
CA SER A 207 11.83 12.31 -9.15
C SER A 207 11.24 11.53 -10.32
N ILE A 208 10.01 11.87 -10.69
CA ILE A 208 9.38 11.31 -11.89
C ILE A 208 10.19 11.60 -13.15
N HIS A 209 10.87 12.75 -13.22
CA HIS A 209 11.77 13.11 -14.31
C HIS A 209 12.90 12.09 -14.47
N ARG A 210 13.52 11.70 -13.36
CA ARG A 210 14.64 10.75 -13.33
C ARG A 210 14.19 9.33 -13.70
N PHE A 211 13.02 8.92 -13.21
CA PHE A 211 12.40 7.65 -13.63
C PHE A 211 12.12 7.62 -15.14
N VAL A 212 11.60 8.70 -15.70
CA VAL A 212 11.28 8.78 -17.12
C VAL A 212 12.53 8.85 -18.00
N ASP A 213 13.53 9.63 -17.58
CA ASP A 213 14.81 9.75 -18.28
C ASP A 213 15.51 8.39 -18.38
N TYR A 214 15.70 7.71 -17.23
CA TYR A 214 16.29 6.38 -17.20
C TYR A 214 15.42 5.35 -17.93
N GLY A 215 14.10 5.38 -17.73
CA GLY A 215 13.16 4.49 -18.38
C GLY A 215 13.23 4.58 -19.91
N ALA A 216 13.38 5.78 -20.46
CA ALA A 216 13.54 5.99 -21.89
C ALA A 216 14.88 5.43 -22.39
N SER A 217 15.99 5.72 -21.69
CA SER A 217 17.32 5.32 -22.14
C SER A 217 17.62 3.83 -21.98
N ALA A 218 17.12 3.19 -20.93
CA ALA A 218 17.52 1.84 -20.54
C ALA A 218 16.40 0.79 -20.69
N CYS A 219 15.14 1.22 -20.65
CA CYS A 219 13.98 0.31 -20.71
C CYS A 219 13.12 0.50 -21.98
N GLY A 220 13.46 1.49 -22.83
CA GLY A 220 12.65 1.84 -24.00
C GLY A 220 11.24 2.32 -23.62
N LYS A 221 11.07 2.92 -22.43
CA LYS A 221 9.81 3.44 -21.92
C LYS A 221 9.80 4.96 -21.98
N HIS A 222 9.08 5.51 -22.94
CA HIS A 222 9.10 6.94 -23.22
C HIS A 222 8.11 7.73 -22.36
N PRO A 223 8.32 9.05 -22.21
CA PRO A 223 7.37 9.93 -21.52
C PRO A 223 5.94 9.76 -22.05
N GLY A 224 4.97 9.56 -21.14
CA GLY A 224 3.57 9.35 -21.49
C GLY A 224 3.16 7.88 -21.69
N GLU A 225 4.12 6.95 -21.70
CA GLU A 225 3.87 5.51 -21.71
C GLU A 225 3.67 4.96 -20.30
N TRP A 226 3.01 3.80 -20.23
CA TRP A 226 2.87 3.07 -18.96
C TRP A 226 4.13 2.25 -18.66
N PHE A 227 4.64 2.40 -17.44
CA PHE A 227 5.73 1.62 -16.89
C PHE A 227 5.16 0.34 -16.26
N GLY A 228 5.78 -0.80 -16.54
CA GLY A 228 5.47 -2.05 -15.83
C GLY A 228 6.31 -2.23 -14.56
N PRO A 229 5.98 -3.25 -13.74
CA PRO A 229 6.79 -3.65 -12.56
C PRO A 229 8.29 -3.76 -12.85
N SER A 230 8.67 -4.48 -13.91
CA SER A 230 10.08 -4.70 -14.28
C SER A 230 10.83 -3.41 -14.61
N ALA A 231 10.24 -2.53 -15.45
CA ALA A 231 10.85 -1.25 -15.79
C ALA A 231 11.01 -0.35 -14.55
N THR A 232 10.01 -0.35 -13.66
CA THR A 232 10.03 0.41 -12.41
C THR A 232 11.13 -0.10 -11.47
N ALA A 233 11.29 -1.42 -11.34
CA ALA A 233 12.33 -2.03 -10.52
C ALA A 233 13.73 -1.64 -10.98
N ARG A 234 13.98 -1.69 -12.30
CA ARG A 234 15.26 -1.28 -12.90
C ARG A 234 15.55 0.21 -12.70
N CYS A 235 14.52 1.07 -12.76
CA CYS A 235 14.69 2.48 -12.42
C CYS A 235 15.10 2.66 -10.96
N ILE A 236 14.44 1.95 -10.03
CA ILE A 236 14.78 2.02 -8.60
C ILE A 236 16.22 1.58 -8.35
N GLU A 237 16.65 0.48 -8.95
CA GLU A 237 18.03 -0.02 -8.85
C GLU A 237 19.06 1.00 -9.33
N ALA A 238 18.91 1.48 -10.56
CA ALA A 238 19.86 2.41 -11.14
C ALA A 238 19.91 3.74 -10.38
N LEU A 239 18.75 4.32 -10.08
CA LEU A 239 18.68 5.61 -9.38
C LEU A 239 19.19 5.50 -7.94
N SER A 240 19.01 4.36 -7.27
CA SER A 240 19.56 4.13 -5.92
C SER A 240 21.08 3.98 -5.96
N ASN A 241 21.63 3.30 -6.97
CA ASN A 241 23.07 3.17 -7.16
C ASN A 241 23.74 4.53 -7.46
N GLU A 242 23.04 5.43 -8.15
CA GLU A 242 23.51 6.80 -8.39
C GLU A 242 23.39 7.69 -7.13
N CYS A 243 22.36 7.46 -6.31
CA CYS A 243 22.11 8.21 -5.08
C CYS A 243 22.95 7.68 -3.90
N LYS A 244 24.20 8.12 -3.80
CA LYS A 244 25.11 7.72 -2.70
C LYS A 244 24.65 8.11 -1.29
N HIS A 245 23.56 8.88 -1.16
CA HIS A 245 23.08 9.38 0.12
C HIS A 245 22.12 8.41 0.84
N THR A 246 21.65 7.35 0.18
CA THR A 246 20.59 6.49 0.75
C THR A 246 21.09 5.27 1.54
N ASP A 247 22.40 5.02 1.66
CA ASP A 247 22.99 3.85 2.35
C ASP A 247 22.24 2.52 2.08
N LEU A 248 21.66 2.40 0.88
CA LEU A 248 20.74 1.34 0.48
C LEU A 248 21.26 0.71 -0.81
N ASN A 249 21.55 -0.58 -0.74
CA ASN A 249 21.77 -1.41 -1.91
C ASN A 249 20.42 -1.86 -2.49
N VAL A 250 20.37 -2.20 -3.78
CA VAL A 250 19.16 -2.76 -4.41
C VAL A 250 19.52 -4.03 -5.17
N TYR A 251 18.78 -5.10 -4.91
CA TYR A 251 18.84 -6.37 -5.62
C TYR A 251 17.53 -6.57 -6.39
N VAL A 252 17.59 -6.73 -7.71
CA VAL A 252 16.39 -6.83 -8.57
C VAL A 252 16.36 -8.14 -9.34
N MET A 253 15.21 -8.83 -9.26
CA MET A 253 14.82 -9.87 -10.21
C MET A 253 13.62 -9.37 -11.00
N SER A 254 13.85 -8.95 -12.24
CA SER A 254 12.85 -8.21 -13.04
C SER A 254 11.74 -9.10 -13.61
N ASP A 255 11.99 -10.39 -13.75
CA ASP A 255 11.20 -11.38 -14.48
C ASP A 255 11.08 -12.72 -13.73
N GLY A 256 11.11 -12.67 -12.40
CA GLY A 256 10.98 -13.84 -11.56
C GLY A 256 10.96 -13.53 -10.07
N SER A 257 10.72 -14.56 -9.28
CA SER A 257 10.73 -14.55 -7.82
C SER A 257 11.87 -15.38 -7.22
N ASP A 258 12.73 -15.93 -8.06
CA ASP A 258 13.87 -16.74 -7.65
C ASP A 258 15.01 -15.81 -7.21
N VAL A 259 15.50 -16.00 -5.98
CA VAL A 259 16.58 -15.20 -5.40
C VAL A 259 17.85 -16.03 -5.32
N HIS A 260 18.94 -15.46 -5.81
CA HIS A 260 20.27 -16.08 -5.78
C HIS A 260 21.07 -15.52 -4.60
N GLU A 261 21.36 -16.35 -3.60
CA GLU A 261 21.99 -15.91 -2.34
C GLU A 261 23.41 -15.37 -2.55
N ASP A 262 24.17 -15.96 -3.47
CA ASP A 262 25.51 -15.51 -3.85
C ASP A 262 25.50 -14.07 -4.43
N GLN A 263 24.62 -13.81 -5.40
CA GLN A 263 24.45 -12.47 -5.99
C GLN A 263 23.93 -11.47 -4.96
N PHE A 264 22.92 -11.86 -4.18
CA PHE A 264 22.40 -11.02 -3.12
C PHE A 264 23.52 -10.64 -2.13
N ARG A 265 24.37 -11.60 -1.71
CA ARG A 265 25.51 -11.32 -0.81
C ARG A 265 26.58 -10.46 -1.46
N GLN A 266 26.83 -10.60 -2.77
CA GLN A 266 27.76 -9.74 -3.48
C GLN A 266 27.31 -8.27 -3.47
N ILE A 267 26.00 -8.02 -3.61
CA ILE A 267 25.41 -6.69 -3.57
C ILE A 267 25.32 -6.17 -2.12
N ALA A 268 24.82 -7.01 -1.21
CA ALA A 268 24.56 -6.64 0.18
C ALA A 268 25.85 -6.41 0.97
N GLY A 269 26.92 -7.16 0.67
CA GLY A 269 28.19 -7.13 1.38
C GLY A 269 28.63 -8.55 1.76
N PRO A 270 29.77 -9.05 1.25
CA PRO A 270 30.18 -10.44 1.48
C PRO A 270 30.59 -10.71 2.94
N ASP A 271 31.14 -9.71 3.62
CA ASP A 271 31.61 -9.79 5.00
C ASP A 271 30.53 -9.43 6.04
N GLY A 272 29.34 -9.05 5.56
CA GLY A 272 28.21 -8.62 6.38
C GLY A 272 27.17 -7.87 5.55
N ILE A 273 25.91 -8.20 5.74
CA ILE A 273 24.81 -7.60 4.99
C ILE A 273 24.64 -6.13 5.40
N ARG A 274 24.76 -5.23 4.43
CA ARG A 274 24.28 -3.85 4.51
C ARG A 274 22.80 -3.78 4.09
N PRO A 275 22.07 -2.73 4.49
CA PRO A 275 20.69 -2.52 4.07
C PRO A 275 20.50 -2.69 2.57
N THR A 276 19.70 -3.70 2.20
CA THR A 276 19.49 -4.09 0.81
C THR A 276 18.00 -4.29 0.54
N LEU A 277 17.47 -3.53 -0.42
CA LEU A 277 16.12 -3.65 -0.92
C LEU A 277 16.08 -4.72 -2.01
N ILE A 278 15.37 -5.81 -1.77
CA ILE A 278 15.06 -6.85 -2.74
C ILE A 278 13.77 -6.45 -3.46
N LEU A 279 13.79 -6.45 -4.80
CA LEU A 279 12.64 -6.20 -5.66
C LEU A 279 12.41 -7.36 -6.62
N LEU A 280 11.24 -7.99 -6.53
CA LEU A 280 10.87 -9.15 -7.34
C LEU A 280 9.69 -8.80 -8.25
N GLY A 281 9.94 -8.71 -9.54
CA GLY A 281 8.92 -8.54 -10.58
C GLY A 281 8.31 -9.90 -10.92
N VAL A 282 7.06 -10.12 -10.51
CA VAL A 282 6.39 -11.42 -10.64
C VAL A 282 5.12 -11.34 -11.47
N ARG A 283 4.73 -12.48 -12.03
CA ARG A 283 3.42 -12.70 -12.65
C ARG A 283 2.78 -13.96 -12.07
N LEU A 284 1.78 -13.79 -11.19
CA LEU A 284 1.15 -14.86 -10.41
C LEU A 284 -0.14 -15.41 -11.05
N GLY A 285 -0.31 -15.24 -12.36
CA GLY A 285 -1.51 -15.64 -13.10
C GLY A 285 -1.67 -14.91 -14.43
N ILE A 286 -2.73 -15.26 -15.17
CA ILE A 286 -3.02 -14.67 -16.49
C ILE A 286 -3.83 -13.39 -16.34
N GLU A 287 -5.05 -13.50 -15.78
CA GLU A 287 -6.00 -12.38 -15.60
C GLU A 287 -6.17 -11.95 -14.13
N SER A 288 -6.01 -12.90 -13.21
CA SER A 288 -6.09 -12.71 -11.76
C SER A 288 -5.04 -13.58 -11.08
N VAL A 289 -4.74 -13.29 -9.81
CA VAL A 289 -3.81 -14.10 -9.01
C VAL A 289 -4.38 -15.52 -8.84
N THR A 290 -3.63 -16.53 -9.27
CA THR A 290 -4.01 -17.94 -9.11
C THR A 290 -4.20 -18.28 -7.63
N PRO A 291 -5.31 -18.94 -7.22
CA PRO A 291 -5.63 -19.23 -5.82
C PRO A 291 -4.52 -19.88 -5.01
N VAL A 292 -3.68 -20.69 -5.66
CA VAL A 292 -2.57 -21.40 -5.02
C VAL A 292 -1.53 -20.46 -4.39
N TYR A 293 -1.44 -19.21 -4.85
CA TYR A 293 -0.53 -18.20 -4.33
C TYR A 293 -1.15 -17.29 -3.27
N TRP A 294 -2.44 -17.43 -2.96
CA TRP A 294 -3.14 -16.48 -2.08
C TRP A 294 -2.55 -16.46 -0.66
N GLU A 295 -2.28 -17.63 -0.10
CA GLU A 295 -1.65 -17.74 1.22
C GLU A 295 -0.27 -17.10 1.26
N ALA A 296 0.56 -17.41 0.25
CA ALA A 296 1.90 -16.84 0.14
C ALA A 296 1.87 -15.32 -0.01
N LEU A 297 0.95 -14.77 -0.81
CA LEU A 297 0.82 -13.34 -1.03
C LEU A 297 0.39 -12.61 0.25
N ARG A 298 -0.55 -13.18 1.01
CA ARG A 298 -0.94 -12.66 2.32
C ARG A 298 0.21 -12.72 3.31
N ALA A 299 0.96 -13.81 3.34
CA ALA A 299 2.11 -14.00 4.23
C ALA A 299 3.21 -12.96 3.97
N ILE A 300 3.50 -12.66 2.70
CA ILE A 300 4.52 -11.67 2.31
C ILE A 300 4.29 -10.29 2.93
N ILE A 301 3.04 -9.80 3.00
CA ILE A 301 2.71 -8.52 3.66
C ILE A 301 2.91 -8.59 5.19
N ARG A 302 2.80 -9.79 5.77
CA ARG A 302 2.95 -10.04 7.23
C ARG A 302 4.40 -10.21 7.66
N TYR A 303 5.36 -10.26 6.74
CA TYR A 303 6.77 -10.36 7.09
C TYR A 303 7.32 -9.01 7.60
N PRO A 304 8.12 -8.98 8.68
CA PRO A 304 8.78 -7.76 9.15
C PRO A 304 9.65 -7.06 8.10
N GLN A 305 10.19 -7.84 7.16
CA GLN A 305 11.02 -7.36 6.05
C GLN A 305 10.18 -6.74 4.92
N SER A 306 8.86 -6.90 4.91
CA SER A 306 8.01 -6.43 3.82
C SER A 306 8.04 -4.91 3.70
N VAL A 307 8.27 -4.41 2.48
CA VAL A 307 8.03 -3.01 2.14
C VAL A 307 6.82 -2.86 1.20
N GLY A 308 5.98 -3.89 1.13
CA GLY A 308 4.73 -3.88 0.37
C GLY A 308 4.89 -4.35 -1.07
N ILE A 309 3.83 -4.15 -1.84
CA ILE A 309 3.70 -4.63 -3.21
C ILE A 309 3.21 -3.48 -4.09
N ALA A 310 3.94 -3.14 -5.14
CA ALA A 310 3.50 -2.17 -6.15
C ALA A 310 3.07 -2.92 -7.41
N GLY A 311 1.86 -2.72 -7.90
CA GLY A 311 1.38 -3.49 -9.05
C GLY A 311 -0.03 -3.12 -9.44
N GLY A 312 -0.57 -3.75 -10.47
CA GLY A 312 -1.88 -3.41 -10.99
C GLY A 312 -1.92 -3.44 -12.51
N ARG A 313 -3.14 -3.32 -13.05
CA ARG A 313 -3.37 -3.28 -14.49
C ARG A 313 -2.69 -2.07 -15.12
N PRO A 314 -2.42 -2.11 -16.44
CA PRO A 314 -2.00 -0.93 -17.18
C PRO A 314 -2.90 0.28 -16.86
N SER A 315 -2.27 1.40 -16.49
CA SER A 315 -2.93 2.64 -16.05
C SER A 315 -3.79 2.54 -14.78
N SER A 316 -3.61 1.50 -13.97
CA SER A 316 -4.33 1.27 -12.70
C SER A 316 -3.43 0.61 -11.64
N SER A 317 -2.23 1.17 -11.43
CA SER A 317 -1.29 0.66 -10.42
C SER A 317 -1.65 1.15 -9.01
N LEU A 318 -1.49 0.27 -8.01
CA LEU A 318 -1.72 0.50 -6.59
C LEU A 318 -0.48 0.08 -5.79
N TYR A 319 -0.35 0.60 -4.57
CA TYR A 319 0.68 0.19 -3.63
C TYR A 319 0.07 -0.45 -2.38
N PHE A 320 0.17 -1.78 -2.28
CA PHE A 320 -0.41 -2.59 -1.22
C PHE A 320 0.52 -2.64 0.00
N ILE A 321 0.00 -2.27 1.16
CA ILE A 321 0.78 -2.12 2.41
C ILE A 321 0.16 -2.83 3.61
N GLY A 322 -1.04 -3.41 3.46
CA GLY A 322 -1.71 -4.10 4.55
C GLY A 322 -2.62 -5.22 4.09
N VAL A 323 -3.00 -6.09 5.02
CA VAL A 323 -3.88 -7.24 4.76
C VAL A 323 -4.74 -7.57 5.98
N GLN A 324 -6.00 -7.93 5.75
CA GLN A 324 -6.89 -8.54 6.74
C GLN A 324 -7.78 -9.57 6.05
N GLY A 325 -7.74 -10.83 6.50
CA GLY A 325 -8.45 -11.91 5.80
C GLY A 325 -8.02 -11.97 4.32
N PRO A 326 -8.96 -11.95 3.35
CA PRO A 326 -8.64 -11.95 1.92
C PRO A 326 -8.47 -10.54 1.32
N TYR A 327 -8.56 -9.48 2.14
CA TYR A 327 -8.54 -8.10 1.66
C TYR A 327 -7.16 -7.46 1.81
N PHE A 328 -6.71 -6.79 0.76
CA PHE A 328 -5.46 -6.04 0.74
C PHE A 328 -5.75 -4.54 0.80
N PHE A 329 -5.09 -3.85 1.72
CA PHE A 329 -5.16 -2.40 1.88
C PHE A 329 -4.07 -1.74 1.05
N TYR A 330 -4.42 -0.63 0.39
CA TYR A 330 -3.53 0.01 -0.56
C TYR A 330 -3.59 1.54 -0.53
N LEU A 331 -2.52 2.13 -1.04
CA LEU A 331 -2.40 3.54 -1.38
C LEU A 331 -2.62 3.70 -2.90
N ASP A 332 -3.51 4.62 -3.26
CA ASP A 332 -4.00 4.81 -4.63
C ASP A 332 -3.37 6.07 -5.25
N PRO A 333 -2.50 5.97 -6.28
CA PRO A 333 -1.84 7.13 -6.85
C PRO A 333 -2.75 8.00 -7.74
N HIS A 334 -3.98 7.59 -8.04
CA HIS A 334 -4.82 8.21 -9.08
C HIS A 334 -5.53 9.51 -8.66
N HIS A 335 -4.88 10.32 -7.86
CA HIS A 335 -5.37 11.63 -7.43
C HIS A 335 -4.38 12.73 -7.81
N THR A 336 -4.75 13.58 -8.78
CA THR A 336 -3.85 14.63 -9.27
C THR A 336 -3.80 15.81 -8.32
N ARG A 337 -2.59 16.13 -7.83
CA ARG A 337 -2.30 17.28 -6.97
C ARG A 337 -1.31 18.23 -7.65
N PRO A 338 -1.27 19.54 -7.30
CA PRO A 338 -0.17 20.38 -7.73
C PRO A 338 1.18 19.86 -7.22
N ALA A 339 2.23 20.02 -8.03
CA ALA A 339 3.60 19.78 -7.63
C ALA A 339 4.00 20.73 -6.50
N VAL A 340 4.71 20.22 -5.52
CA VAL A 340 5.22 21.02 -4.41
C VAL A 340 6.50 21.72 -4.85
N SER A 341 6.63 23.01 -4.51
CA SER A 341 7.84 23.77 -4.82
C SER A 341 9.06 23.11 -4.19
N TRP A 342 10.03 22.74 -5.02
CA TRP A 342 11.24 22.07 -4.56
C TRP A 342 12.24 23.10 -4.03
N ASN A 343 12.61 22.93 -2.76
CA ASN A 343 13.74 23.59 -2.15
C ASN A 343 14.40 22.59 -1.18
N PRO A 344 15.63 22.11 -1.48
CA PRO A 344 16.28 21.06 -0.71
C PRO A 344 16.62 21.50 0.74
N ASP A 345 16.74 22.79 0.99
CA ASP A 345 17.15 23.33 2.29
C ASP A 345 15.95 23.75 3.17
N SER A 346 14.72 23.63 2.68
CA SER A 346 13.52 24.04 3.41
C SER A 346 12.66 22.87 3.85
N THR A 347 12.15 22.95 5.07
CA THR A 347 11.07 22.08 5.53
C THR A 347 9.79 22.35 4.74
N LEU A 348 9.07 21.30 4.37
CA LEU A 348 7.76 21.42 3.75
C LEU A 348 6.77 22.09 4.71
N SER A 349 5.84 22.88 4.16
CA SER A 349 4.70 23.36 4.94
C SER A 349 3.81 22.17 5.35
N PRO A 350 3.06 22.27 6.47
CA PRO A 350 2.14 21.21 6.89
C PRO A 350 1.15 20.79 5.80
N GLU A 351 0.62 21.77 5.05
CA GLU A 351 -0.29 21.53 3.93
C GLU A 351 0.35 20.70 2.81
N ASN A 352 1.61 21.01 2.46
CA ASN A 352 2.35 20.24 1.46
C ASN A 352 2.69 18.85 1.97
N LEU A 353 3.04 18.72 3.25
CA LEU A 353 3.32 17.43 3.88
C LEU A 353 2.08 16.54 3.88
N ASP A 354 0.90 17.08 4.20
CA ASP A 354 -0.39 16.35 4.17
C ASP A 354 -0.68 15.75 2.79
N THR A 355 -0.14 16.31 1.71
CA THR A 355 -0.32 15.76 0.36
C THR A 355 0.43 14.44 0.10
N TYR A 356 1.30 13.99 1.01
CA TYR A 356 2.04 12.74 0.94
C TYR A 356 1.52 11.65 1.91
N HIS A 357 0.39 11.91 2.58
CA HIS A 357 -0.19 11.00 3.58
C HIS A 357 -1.70 10.85 3.39
N THR A 358 -2.26 9.75 3.88
CA THR A 358 -3.72 9.56 3.92
C THR A 358 -4.14 8.62 5.03
N ARG A 359 -5.13 9.07 5.80
CA ARG A 359 -5.84 8.22 6.76
C ARG A 359 -6.99 7.42 6.13
N ARG A 360 -7.44 7.81 4.94
CA ARG A 360 -8.53 7.15 4.22
C ARG A 360 -8.09 5.74 3.80
N LEU A 361 -8.80 4.74 4.31
CA LEU A 361 -8.55 3.35 3.96
C LEU A 361 -9.21 3.01 2.63
N ARG A 362 -8.51 2.21 1.84
CA ARG A 362 -9.05 1.52 0.67
C ARG A 362 -8.59 0.08 0.71
N ARG A 363 -9.45 -0.83 0.27
CA ARG A 363 -9.13 -2.25 0.18
C ARG A 363 -9.75 -2.86 -1.07
N LEU A 364 -9.19 -3.98 -1.51
CA LEU A 364 -9.80 -4.85 -2.52
C LEU A 364 -9.65 -6.29 -2.12
N HIS A 365 -10.49 -7.17 -2.66
CA HIS A 365 -10.37 -8.61 -2.44
C HIS A 365 -9.23 -9.18 -3.28
N ILE A 366 -8.48 -10.18 -2.78
CA ILE A 366 -7.34 -10.78 -3.51
C ILE A 366 -7.68 -11.26 -4.94
N ARG A 367 -8.92 -11.70 -5.16
CA ARG A 367 -9.46 -12.08 -6.49
C ARG A 367 -9.43 -10.93 -7.52
N GLU A 368 -9.42 -9.69 -7.06
CA GLU A 368 -9.42 -8.49 -7.89
C GLU A 368 -8.00 -7.96 -8.12
N MET A 369 -7.00 -8.52 -7.44
CA MET A 369 -5.60 -8.14 -7.63
C MET A 369 -5.12 -8.53 -9.02
N ASP A 370 -4.38 -7.62 -9.65
CA ASP A 370 -3.66 -7.93 -10.87
C ASP A 370 -2.53 -8.92 -10.59
N PRO A 371 -2.32 -9.94 -11.45
CA PRO A 371 -1.26 -10.91 -11.23
C PRO A 371 0.14 -10.36 -11.47
N SER A 372 0.31 -9.21 -12.14
CA SER A 372 1.60 -8.57 -12.39
C SER A 372 1.92 -7.54 -11.30
N MET A 373 3.01 -7.78 -10.57
CA MET A 373 3.37 -6.95 -9.42
C MET A 373 4.87 -6.95 -9.14
N LEU A 374 5.29 -5.94 -8.40
CA LEU A 374 6.63 -5.76 -7.85
C LEU A 374 6.56 -5.93 -6.33
N ILE A 375 7.16 -7.00 -5.82
CA ILE A 375 7.17 -7.32 -4.39
C ILE A 375 8.49 -6.81 -3.80
N GLY A 376 8.44 -6.09 -2.69
CA GLY A 376 9.62 -5.53 -2.03
C GLY A 376 9.90 -6.09 -0.64
N PHE A 377 11.19 -6.34 -0.34
CA PHE A 377 11.67 -6.67 1.00
C PHE A 377 12.92 -5.87 1.35
N LEU A 378 13.00 -5.34 2.57
CA LEU A 378 14.19 -4.70 3.10
C LEU A 378 14.90 -5.67 4.06
N ILE A 379 16.14 -6.04 3.72
CA ILE A 379 17.02 -6.84 4.57
C ILE A 379 18.10 -5.92 5.14
N LYS A 380 18.10 -5.67 6.45
CA LYS A 380 19.03 -4.71 7.07
C LYS A 380 20.37 -5.34 7.44
N ASP A 381 20.34 -6.61 7.82
CA ASP A 381 21.49 -7.34 8.37
C ASP A 381 21.34 -8.87 8.17
N ASP A 382 22.33 -9.63 8.64
CA ASP A 382 22.36 -11.10 8.55
C ASP A 382 21.25 -11.81 9.36
N ASP A 383 20.71 -11.18 10.40
CA ASP A 383 19.62 -11.76 11.18
C ASP A 383 18.28 -11.56 10.48
N ASP A 384 18.05 -10.40 9.88
CA ASP A 384 16.94 -10.16 8.97
C ASP A 384 16.95 -11.16 7.80
N TRP A 385 18.11 -11.42 7.20
CA TRP A 385 18.24 -12.40 6.13
C TRP A 385 17.84 -13.81 6.58
N LYS A 386 18.39 -14.30 7.70
CA LYS A 386 18.05 -15.61 8.27
C LYS A 386 16.57 -15.71 8.61
N ASP A 387 16.00 -14.66 9.21
CA ASP A 387 14.58 -14.59 9.56
C ASP A 387 13.69 -14.65 8.32
N TRP A 388 14.03 -13.89 7.27
CA TRP A 388 13.32 -13.90 6.00
C TRP A 388 13.35 -15.29 5.35
N LYS A 389 14.54 -15.94 5.27
CA LYS A 389 14.67 -17.31 4.75
C LYS A 389 13.80 -18.30 5.53
N ARG A 390 13.79 -18.20 6.85
CA ARG A 390 12.98 -19.05 7.73
C ARG A 390 11.48 -18.87 7.45
N ARG A 391 11.02 -17.63 7.27
CA ARG A 391 9.61 -17.31 6.98
C ARG A 391 9.17 -17.87 5.63
N LEU A 392 9.98 -17.70 4.60
CA LEU A 392 9.72 -18.24 3.27
C LEU A 392 9.55 -19.76 3.28
N ARG A 393 10.34 -20.47 4.08
CA ARG A 393 10.24 -21.94 4.24
C ARG A 393 9.03 -22.39 5.06
N SER A 394 8.50 -21.51 5.91
CA SER A 394 7.38 -21.81 6.81
C SER A 394 6.01 -21.50 6.21
N VAL A 395 5.95 -20.90 5.02
CA VAL A 395 4.69 -20.55 4.38
C VAL A 395 3.94 -21.81 3.97
N THR A 396 2.65 -21.85 4.28
CA THR A 396 1.76 -22.95 3.88
C THR A 396 1.31 -22.76 2.43
N GLY A 397 1.25 -23.84 1.65
CA GLY A 397 0.86 -23.80 0.24
C GLY A 397 2.05 -23.58 -0.70
N ASN A 398 1.79 -23.13 -1.93
CA ASN A 398 2.85 -22.95 -2.91
C ASN A 398 3.63 -21.65 -2.64
N PRO A 399 4.94 -21.74 -2.37
CA PRO A 399 5.76 -20.56 -2.18
C PRO A 399 5.83 -19.76 -3.48
N ILE A 400 5.82 -18.43 -3.35
CA ILE A 400 6.07 -17.53 -4.48
C ILE A 400 7.58 -17.40 -4.71
N ILE A 401 8.37 -17.36 -3.63
CA ILE A 401 9.79 -16.99 -3.65
C ILE A 401 10.63 -18.21 -3.30
N HIS A 402 11.63 -18.50 -4.12
CA HIS A 402 12.61 -19.55 -3.90
C HIS A 402 14.00 -18.93 -3.73
N ILE A 403 14.83 -19.51 -2.86
CA ILE A 403 16.21 -19.06 -2.67
C ILE A 403 17.14 -20.18 -3.10
N PHE A 404 18.07 -19.87 -4.00
CA PHE A 404 19.09 -20.77 -4.51
C PHE A 404 20.47 -20.32 -4.01
N ASP A 405 21.33 -21.28 -3.69
CA ASP A 405 22.69 -20.99 -3.19
C ASP A 405 23.60 -20.42 -4.28
N LEU A 406 23.39 -20.82 -5.54
CA LEU A 406 24.19 -20.40 -6.69
C LEU A 406 23.27 -20.00 -7.85
N GLU A 407 23.72 -19.05 -8.66
CA GLU A 407 23.18 -18.84 -9.99
C GLU A 407 23.37 -20.11 -10.82
N ARG A 408 22.26 -20.73 -11.28
CA ARG A 408 22.37 -21.83 -12.24
C ARG A 408 22.97 -21.23 -13.52
N PRO A 409 24.09 -21.75 -14.06
CA PRO A 409 24.61 -21.24 -15.32
C PRO A 409 23.51 -21.34 -16.38
N ASN A 410 23.23 -20.22 -17.06
CA ASN A 410 22.21 -20.07 -18.11
C ASN A 410 22.14 -21.28 -19.04
N PHE A 411 21.32 -22.28 -18.71
CA PHE A 411 20.76 -23.20 -19.69
C PHE A 411 19.62 -22.42 -20.33
N GLY A 412 19.82 -22.08 -21.60
CA GLY A 412 18.99 -21.13 -22.33
C GLY A 412 17.49 -21.43 -22.29
N ARG A 413 16.72 -20.38 -22.60
CA ARG A 413 15.34 -20.39 -23.09
C ARG A 413 14.76 -21.79 -23.34
N HIS A 414 13.61 -22.05 -22.70
CA HIS A 414 12.78 -23.26 -22.83
C HIS A 414 13.36 -24.52 -22.19
N LEU A 415 13.14 -24.67 -20.89
CA LEU A 415 12.70 -25.94 -20.34
C LEU A 415 11.39 -25.65 -19.60
N GLU A 416 10.29 -25.91 -20.30
CA GLU A 416 9.00 -26.15 -19.67
C GLU A 416 9.25 -27.15 -18.52
N ARG A 417 8.78 -26.83 -17.33
CA ARG A 417 8.85 -27.74 -16.18
C ARG A 417 8.21 -29.06 -16.60
N GLU A 418 8.98 -30.15 -16.66
CA GLU A 418 8.45 -31.51 -16.85
C GLU A 418 7.53 -31.96 -15.69
N GLU A 419 7.46 -31.19 -14.59
CA GLU A 419 6.54 -31.44 -13.47
C GLU A 419 5.23 -30.62 -13.55
N ALA A 420 5.05 -29.76 -14.57
CA ALA A 420 3.82 -28.97 -14.74
C ALA A 420 2.72 -29.69 -15.56
N VAL A 421 2.95 -30.96 -15.93
CA VAL A 421 2.02 -31.74 -16.78
C VAL A 421 1.06 -32.60 -15.94
N ASP A 422 1.26 -32.75 -14.63
CA ASP A 422 0.53 -33.74 -13.82
C ASP A 422 -0.52 -33.17 -12.84
N GLU A 423 -0.87 -31.89 -12.93
CA GLU A 423 -1.95 -31.29 -12.11
C GLU A 423 -2.95 -30.47 -12.95
N VAL A 424 -3.45 -31.06 -14.03
CA VAL A 424 -4.69 -30.61 -14.68
C VAL A 424 -5.72 -31.73 -14.63
N GLU A 425 -6.45 -31.82 -13.51
CA GLU A 425 -7.75 -32.49 -13.56
C GLU A 425 -8.68 -31.64 -14.42
N ALA A 426 -8.94 -32.12 -15.64
CA ALA A 426 -10.06 -31.65 -16.44
C ALA A 426 -11.34 -31.99 -15.66
N LEU A 427 -12.01 -30.97 -15.13
CA LEU A 427 -13.40 -31.10 -14.75
C LEU A 427 -14.19 -31.24 -16.06
N ASP A 428 -14.42 -32.48 -16.47
CA ASP A 428 -15.38 -32.81 -17.51
C ASP A 428 -16.79 -32.46 -16.99
N ASP A 429 -17.29 -31.31 -17.44
CA ASP A 429 -18.72 -31.02 -17.46
C ASP A 429 -19.37 -31.95 -18.50
N ASP A 430 -19.89 -33.09 -18.04
CA ASP A 430 -21.06 -33.76 -18.62
C ASP A 430 -21.50 -34.93 -17.75
N SER A 431 -22.56 -34.74 -16.95
CA SER A 431 -23.76 -35.61 -17.01
C SER A 431 -24.82 -35.28 -15.95
N ASN A 432 -25.97 -34.83 -16.48
CA ASN A 432 -27.36 -34.91 -16.00
C ASN A 432 -27.93 -33.80 -15.11
#